data_AF-A0A329MH67-F1
#
_entry.id   AF-A0A329MH67-F1
#
_cell.length_a   1.000
_cell.length_b   1.000
_cell.length_c   1.000
_cell.angle_alpha   90.00
_cell.angle_beta   90.00
_cell.angle_gamma   90.00
#
_symmetry.space_group_name_H-M   'P 1'
#
loop_
_entity.id
_entity.type
_entity.pdbx_description
1 polymer ?
#
loop_
_entity_poly.entity_id
_entity_poly.type
_entity_poly.pdbx_seq_one_letter_code
_entity_poly.pdbx_strand_id
1 'polypeptide(L)' 'MKVLVNDEAVEVAATTTVASLLEHLGFPEKGIAVAVDWSVLPKSEWDTALSDGARVEVVTAVQGG' A
#
# COMPACT_ATOMS: atom_id res chain seq x y z
N MET A 1 -0.37 8.10 12.75
CA MET A 1 -1.56 8.24 11.89
C MET A 1 -2.11 6.84 11.64
N LYS A 2 -3.35 6.71 11.16
CA LYS A 2 -3.97 5.41 10.93
C LYS A 2 -4.34 5.25 9.46
N VAL A 3 -4.00 4.12 8.86
CA VAL A 3 -4.41 3.75 7.50
C VAL A 3 -5.17 2.44 7.54
N LEU A 4 -5.93 2.15 6.48
CA LEU A 4 -6.57 0.85 6.27
C LEU A 4 -5.78 0.10 5.21
N VAL A 5 -5.33 -1.12 5.49
CA VAL A 5 -4.64 -1.99 4.54
C VAL A 5 -5.47 -3.26 4.37
N ASN A 6 -6.04 -3.49 3.20
CA ASN A 6 -6.95 -4.63 2.95
C ASN A 6 -8.01 -4.78 4.06
N ASP A 7 -8.68 -3.68 4.40
CA ASP A 7 -9.66 -3.54 5.50
C ASP A 7 -9.13 -3.66 6.94
N GLU A 8 -7.82 -3.86 7.14
CA GLU A 8 -7.20 -3.89 8.48
C GLU A 8 -6.60 -2.53 8.87
N ALA A 9 -6.87 -2.05 10.08
CA ALA A 9 -6.33 -0.78 10.56
C ALA A 9 -4.88 -0.91 11.04
N VAL A 10 -3.98 -0.12 10.46
CA VAL A 10 -2.55 -0.11 10.79
C VAL A 10 -2.14 1.29 11.27
N GLU A 11 -1.42 1.34 12.40
CA GLU A 11 -0.81 2.59 12.88
C GLU A 11 0.59 2.77 12.32
N VAL A 12 0.84 3.93 11.72
CA VAL A 12 2.11 4.26 11.07
C VAL A 12 2.55 5.69 11.36
N ALA A 13 3.82 6.00 11.07
CA ALA A 13 4.34 7.36 11.16
C ALA A 13 3.67 8.27 10.12
N ALA A 14 3.61 9.58 10.41
CA ALA A 14 2.98 10.55 9.50
C ALA A 14 3.70 10.72 8.15
N THR A 15 4.95 10.25 8.06
CA THR A 15 5.78 10.32 6.85
C THR A 15 5.89 8.97 6.13
N THR A 16 5.10 7.97 6.55
CA THR A 16 5.12 6.63 5.93
C THR A 16 4.64 6.71 4.48
N THR A 17 5.42 6.13 3.59
CA THR A 17 5.12 6.00 2.16
C THR A 17 4.47 4.65 1.86
N VAL A 18 3.92 4.47 0.66
CA VAL A 18 3.42 3.16 0.23
C VAL A 18 4.55 2.12 0.28
N ALA A 19 5.74 2.45 -0.24
CA ALA A 19 6.88 1.53 -0.25
C ALA A 19 7.29 1.07 1.16
N SER A 20 7.44 2.00 2.10
CA SER A 20 7.83 1.68 3.48
C SER A 20 6.73 0.94 4.26
N LEU A 21 5.45 1.22 3.97
CA LEU A 21 4.33 0.45 4.51
C LEU A 21 4.39 -1.01 4.06
N LEU A 22 4.58 -1.24 2.75
CA LEU A 22 4.65 -2.59 2.19
C LEU A 22 5.81 -3.40 2.77
N GLU A 23 6.99 -2.77 2.88
CA GLU A 23 8.16 -3.37 3.52
C GLU A 23 7.90 -3.72 4.98
N HIS A 24 7.33 -2.78 5.75
CA HIS A 24 7.01 -2.98 7.16
C HIS A 24 6.05 -4.15 7.40
N LEU A 25 5.06 -4.32 6.50
CA LEU A 25 4.07 -5.39 6.57
C LEU A 25 4.51 -6.69 5.88
N GLY A 26 5.71 -6.73 5.30
CA GLY A 26 6.28 -7.93 4.68
C GLY A 26 5.68 -8.31 3.34
N PHE A 27 5.08 -7.37 2.60
CA PHE A 27 4.64 -7.61 1.23
C PHE A 27 5.84 -7.77 0.27
N PRO A 28 5.71 -8.60 -0.77
CA PRO A 28 6.77 -8.76 -1.75
C PRO A 28 6.93 -7.49 -2.62
N GLU A 29 8.15 -7.18 -3.04
CA GLU A 29 8.42 -6.01 -3.90
C GLU A 29 7.84 -6.13 -5.33
N LYS A 30 7.52 -7.35 -5.77
CA LYS A 30 7.11 -7.67 -7.14
C LYS A 30 5.92 -8.61 -7.12
N GLY A 31 5.17 -8.61 -8.22
CA GLY A 31 3.99 -9.45 -8.36
C GLY A 31 2.81 -8.96 -7.53
N ILE A 32 2.79 -7.68 -7.15
CA ILE A 32 1.67 -7.03 -6.48
C ILE A 32 1.28 -5.75 -7.23
N ALA A 33 0.01 -5.35 -7.08
CA ALA A 33 -0.49 -4.04 -7.44
C ALA A 33 -1.10 -3.38 -6.20
N VAL A 34 -0.98 -2.05 -6.14
CA VAL A 34 -1.44 -1.26 -5.00
C VAL A 34 -2.42 -0.21 -5.49
N ALA A 35 -3.53 -0.04 -4.77
CA ALA A 35 -4.41 1.10 -4.92
C ALA A 35 -4.45 1.90 -3.62
N VAL A 36 -4.48 3.23 -3.74
CA VAL A 36 -4.71 4.16 -2.64
C VAL A 36 -6.00 4.91 -2.92
N ASP A 37 -6.92 4.91 -1.96
CA ASP A 37 -8.23 5.56 -2.06
C ASP A 37 -8.95 5.24 -3.38
N TRP A 38 -9.03 3.94 -3.69
CA TRP A 38 -9.66 3.38 -4.89
C TRP A 38 -8.97 3.69 -6.22
N SER A 39 -7.80 4.34 -6.19
CA SER A 39 -7.00 4.64 -7.38
C SER A 39 -5.74 3.79 -7.42
N VAL A 40 -5.56 3.03 -8.49
CA VAL A 40 -4.34 2.21 -8.68
C VAL A 40 -3.14 3.14 -8.80
N LEU A 41 -2.13 2.92 -7.96
CA LEU A 41 -0.92 3.74 -7.88
C LEU A 41 0.22 3.07 -8.67
N PRO A 42 0.75 3.70 -9.72
CA PRO A 42 1.93 3.21 -10.42
C PRO A 42 3.11 3.01 -9.46
N LYS A 43 3.94 1.98 -9.69
CA LYS A 43 5.07 1.67 -8.80
C LYS A 43 6.05 2.83 -8.62
N SER A 44 6.21 3.67 -9.64
CA SER A 44 7.05 4.88 -9.58
C SER A 44 6.58 5.93 -8.57
N GLU A 45 5.32 5.84 -8.11
CA GLU A 45 4.73 6.79 -7.17
C GLU A 45 4.67 6.23 -5.74
N TRP A 46 5.18 5.02 -5.48
CA TRP A 46 5.11 4.39 -4.16
C TRP A 46 5.96 5.07 -3.08
N ASP A 47 6.87 5.95 -3.48
CA ASP A 47 7.63 6.82 -2.57
C ASP A 47 6.79 8.03 -2.08
N THR A 48 5.54 8.16 -2.53
CA THR A 48 4.62 9.19 -2.03
C THR A 48 4.15 8.85 -0.62
N ALA A 49 4.15 9.87 0.24
CA ALA A 49 3.64 9.76 1.60
C ALA A 49 2.13 9.51 1.61
N LEU A 50 1.69 8.61 2.48
CA LEU A 50 0.27 8.35 2.72
C LEU A 50 -0.35 9.50 3.51
N SER A 51 -1.64 9.72 3.28
CA SER A 51 -2.45 10.61 4.11
C SER A 51 -3.05 9.86 5.29
N ASP A 52 -3.33 10.55 6.40
CA ASP A 52 -4.09 9.96 7.52
C ASP A 52 -5.47 9.51 7.03
N GLY A 53 -5.88 8.31 7.44
CA GLY A 53 -7.12 7.67 7.00
C GLY A 53 -7.07 7.04 5.61
N ALA A 54 -5.93 7.08 4.90
CA ALA A 54 -5.83 6.51 3.55
C ALA A 54 -6.18 5.02 3.54
N ARG A 55 -6.86 4.58 2.47
CA ARG A 55 -7.18 3.18 2.21
C ARG A 55 -6.23 2.60 1.19
N VAL A 56 -5.46 1.61 1.58
CA VAL A 56 -4.47 0.90 0.77
C VAL A 56 -4.98 -0.51 0.48
N GLU A 57 -5.16 -0.83 -0.79
CA GLU A 57 -5.49 -2.18 -1.24
C GLU A 57 -4.27 -2.79 -1.92
N VAL A 58 -3.85 -3.97 -1.47
CA VAL A 58 -2.71 -4.71 -2.02
C VAL A 58 -3.22 -6.04 -2.55
N VAL A 59 -3.08 -6.24 -3.86
CA VAL A 59 -3.45 -7.48 -4.53
C VAL A 59 -2.22 -8.14 -5.14
N THR A 60 -2.12 -9.46 -5.00
CA THR A 60 -1.07 -10.24 -5.63
C THR A 60 -1.49 -10.64 -7.03
N ALA A 61 -0.65 -10.34 -8.01
CA ALA A 61 -0.81 -10.82 -9.37
C ALA A 61 -0.67 -12.34 -9.37
N VAL A 62 -1.74 -13.03 -9.74
CA VAL A 62 -1.72 -14.44 -10.09
C VAL A 62 -1.66 -14.55 -11.62
N GLN A 63 -0.77 -15.37 -12.16
CA GLN A 63 -0.82 -15.73 -13.57
C GLN A 63 -2.10 -16.56 -13.77
N GLY A 64 -3.09 -16.00 -14.47
CA GLY A 64 -4.18 -16.78 -15.04
C GLY A 64 -3.60 -17.71 -16.11
N GLY A 65 -3.96 -19.00 -16.06
CA GLY A 65 -3.49 -20.01 -17.02
C GLY A 65 -3.92 -19.75 -18.46
#